data_AF-A0A2R6ENF4-F1
#
_entry.id   AF-A0A2R6ENF4-F1
#
_cell.length_a   1.000
_cell.length_b   1.000
_cell.length_c   1.000
_cell.angle_alpha   90.00
_cell.angle_beta   90.00
_cell.angle_gamma   90.00
#
_symmetry.space_group_name_H-M   'P 1'
#
loop_
_entity.id
_entity.type
_entity.pdbx_description
1 polymer ?
#
loop_
_entity_poly.entity_id
_entity_poly.type
_entity_poly.pdbx_seq_one_letter_code
_entity_poly.pdbx_strand_id
1 'polypeptide(L)'
;MNDGGDKIDYALAAQDIESVTMAHIHVSPVGENGPVVAWLYPEDAREPEPVPGESDGMLATGTIGETDLTGPLEETSVETLLGGMRGGGLYVNIHTEGNPDGEIRGQILRVTELFDVLSPGRDAAITAE
;
A
#
# COMPACT_ATOMS: atom_id res chain seq x y z
N MET A 1 12.53 7.10 7.05
CA MET A 1 13.12 8.26 6.34
C MET A 1 14.61 8.01 6.12
N ASN A 2 15.02 7.71 4.89
CA ASN A 2 16.45 7.67 4.53
C ASN A 2 16.90 9.07 4.04
N ASP A 3 18.21 9.33 4.12
CA ASP A 3 18.97 10.61 4.15
C ASP A 3 18.73 11.70 3.06
N GLY A 4 17.55 11.81 2.45
CA GLY A 4 17.20 12.86 1.48
C GLY A 4 15.77 13.40 1.57
N GLY A 5 14.84 12.70 2.25
CA GLY A 5 13.41 13.07 2.29
C GLY A 5 12.66 12.84 0.97
N ASP A 6 13.32 12.26 -0.01
CA ASP A 6 12.87 12.00 -1.39
C ASP A 6 12.29 10.59 -1.58
N LYS A 7 12.29 9.77 -0.53
CA LYS A 7 11.88 8.35 -0.56
C LYS A 7 11.21 7.88 0.73
N ILE A 8 10.32 6.91 0.61
CA ILE A 8 9.68 6.19 1.71
C ILE A 8 9.95 4.70 1.55
N ASP A 9 10.43 4.03 2.60
CA ASP A 9 10.44 2.58 2.63
C ASP A 9 9.10 2.06 3.09
N TYR A 10 8.61 0.98 2.50
CA TYR A 10 7.37 0.34 2.89
C TYR A 10 7.52 -1.16 3.12
N ALA A 11 6.62 -1.70 3.94
CA ALA A 11 6.38 -3.13 4.07
C ALA A 11 4.88 -3.40 3.99
N LEU A 12 4.49 -4.29 3.07
CA LEU A 12 3.13 -4.72 2.83
C LEU A 12 2.97 -6.14 3.38
N ALA A 13 2.13 -6.29 4.40
CA ALA A 13 1.77 -7.59 4.95
C ALA A 13 0.27 -7.83 4.85
N ALA A 14 -0.11 -9.08 4.61
CA ALA A 14 -1.49 -9.55 4.63
C ALA A 14 -1.56 -10.93 5.28
N GLN A 15 -2.72 -11.26 5.84
CA GLN A 15 -2.98 -12.53 6.49
C GLN A 15 -4.31 -13.06 5.98
N ASP A 16 -4.43 -14.38 5.86
CA ASP A 16 -5.68 -15.07 5.48
C ASP A 16 -6.22 -14.56 4.11
N ILE A 17 -5.33 -14.39 3.13
CA ILE A 17 -5.66 -13.96 1.76
C ILE A 17 -5.09 -14.93 0.73
N GLU A 18 -5.92 -15.34 -0.24
CA GLU A 18 -5.53 -16.30 -1.28
C GLU A 18 -5.23 -15.62 -2.61
N SER A 19 -4.23 -16.11 -3.33
CA SER A 19 -3.99 -15.75 -4.73
C SER A 19 -3.88 -14.23 -4.97
N VAL A 20 -3.05 -13.53 -4.18
CA VAL A 20 -2.80 -12.09 -4.35
C VAL A 20 -2.15 -11.82 -5.70
N THR A 21 -2.72 -10.92 -6.49
CA THR A 21 -2.25 -10.59 -7.85
C THR A 21 -1.58 -9.23 -7.93
N MET A 22 -2.07 -8.24 -7.18
CA MET A 22 -1.59 -6.86 -7.19
C MET A 22 -1.87 -6.13 -5.88
N ALA A 23 -1.09 -5.09 -5.59
CA ALA A 23 -1.41 -4.12 -4.54
C ALA A 23 -0.99 -2.71 -4.94
N HIS A 24 -1.84 -1.72 -4.63
CA HIS A 24 -1.65 -0.32 -5.03
C HIS A 24 -2.03 0.66 -3.93
N ILE A 25 -1.37 1.82 -3.89
CA ILE A 25 -1.86 3.00 -3.16
C ILE A 25 -2.79 3.79 -4.06
N HIS A 26 -3.95 4.18 -3.54
CA HIS A 26 -4.93 5.03 -4.19
C HIS A 26 -5.16 6.32 -3.41
N VAL A 27 -5.60 7.38 -4.10
CA VAL A 27 -5.99 8.65 -3.48
C VAL A 27 -7.49 8.93 -3.62
N SER A 28 -8.22 8.94 -2.50
CA SER A 28 -9.60 9.40 -2.45
C SER A 28 -10.07 9.65 -1.01
N PRO A 29 -11.16 10.41 -0.82
CA PRO A 29 -11.89 10.41 0.44
C PRO A 29 -12.34 9.01 0.85
N VAL A 30 -12.52 8.83 2.16
CA VAL A 30 -13.08 7.59 2.73
C VAL A 30 -14.42 7.29 2.08
N GLY A 31 -14.57 6.08 1.52
CA GLY A 31 -15.81 5.61 0.89
C GLY A 31 -15.89 5.80 -0.62
N GLU A 32 -14.90 6.45 -1.25
CA GLU A 32 -14.85 6.65 -2.70
C GLU A 32 -13.69 5.86 -3.33
N ASN A 33 -13.81 5.44 -4.60
CA ASN A 33 -12.70 4.82 -5.32
C ASN A 33 -11.83 5.90 -5.98
N GLY A 34 -10.52 5.84 -5.72
CA GLY A 34 -9.54 6.80 -6.22
C GLY A 34 -8.68 6.25 -7.37
N PRO A 35 -8.00 7.12 -8.14
CA PRO A 35 -6.94 6.67 -9.03
C PRO A 35 -5.76 6.09 -8.24
N VAL A 36 -5.01 5.20 -8.88
CA VAL A 36 -3.72 4.69 -8.37
C VAL A 36 -2.70 5.83 -8.36
N VAL A 37 -1.90 5.89 -7.30
CA VAL A 37 -0.81 6.84 -7.15
C VAL A 37 0.55 6.21 -6.91
N ALA A 38 0.60 4.92 -6.52
CA ALA A 38 1.84 4.14 -6.45
C ALA A 38 1.54 2.64 -6.52
N TRP A 39 2.44 1.87 -7.15
CA TRP A 39 2.42 0.40 -7.17
C TRP A 39 3.19 -0.16 -5.97
N LEU A 40 2.66 -1.21 -5.34
CA LEU A 40 3.30 -1.92 -4.22
C LEU A 40 3.64 -3.37 -4.57
N TYR A 41 2.78 -4.03 -5.33
CA TYR A 41 2.99 -5.41 -5.75
C TYR A 41 2.35 -5.66 -7.13
N PRO A 42 3.02 -6.41 -8.04
CA PRO A 42 4.43 -6.80 -7.98
C PRO A 42 5.38 -5.59 -8.09
N GLU A 43 6.58 -5.71 -7.51
CA GLU A 43 7.54 -4.61 -7.29
C GLU A 43 8.03 -3.92 -8.58
N ASP A 44 7.84 -4.55 -9.74
CA ASP A 44 8.23 -4.03 -11.05
C ASP A 44 7.08 -3.36 -11.83
N ALA A 45 5.88 -3.23 -11.26
CA ALA A 45 4.65 -2.81 -11.96
C ALA A 45 4.39 -3.59 -13.27
N ARG A 46 5.03 -4.77 -13.39
CA ARG A 46 4.84 -5.72 -14.49
C ARG A 46 3.52 -6.46 -14.28
N GLU A 47 3.09 -7.14 -15.33
CA GLU A 47 1.83 -7.88 -15.41
C GLU A 47 1.49 -8.59 -14.08
N PRO A 48 0.20 -8.67 -13.69
CA PRO A 48 -0.20 -9.28 -12.43
C PRO A 48 0.41 -10.68 -12.26
N GLU A 49 1.15 -10.90 -11.18
CA GLU A 49 1.74 -12.19 -10.86
C GLU A 49 1.07 -12.74 -9.59
N PRO A 50 0.25 -13.80 -9.70
CA PRO A 50 -0.41 -14.37 -8.53
C PRO A 50 0.64 -15.00 -7.60
N VAL A 51 0.63 -14.63 -6.32
CA VAL A 51 1.24 -15.43 -5.25
C VAL A 51 0.36 -16.66 -5.06
N PRO A 52 0.82 -17.89 -5.41
CA PRO A 52 -0.03 -19.06 -5.34
C PRO A 52 -0.31 -19.45 -3.88
N GLY A 53 -1.59 -19.67 -3.57
CA GLY A 53 -2.06 -20.13 -2.26
C GLY A 53 -2.30 -19.00 -1.26
N GLU A 54 -2.44 -19.39 0.02
CA GLU A 54 -2.66 -18.47 1.14
C GLU A 54 -1.38 -17.69 1.48
N SER A 55 -1.53 -16.37 1.61
CA SER A 55 -0.50 -15.49 2.13
C SER A 55 -0.78 -15.14 3.59
N ASP A 56 0.16 -15.51 4.46
CA ASP A 56 0.14 -15.21 5.90
C ASP A 56 1.50 -14.62 6.31
N GLY A 57 1.62 -13.30 6.14
CA GLY A 57 2.84 -12.56 6.44
C GLY A 57 3.17 -11.46 5.42
N MET A 58 4.47 -11.26 5.19
CA MET A 58 4.97 -10.21 4.29
C MET A 58 4.71 -10.57 2.83
N LEU A 59 4.06 -9.67 2.08
CA LEU A 59 3.82 -9.77 0.64
C LEU A 59 4.90 -9.05 -0.17
N ALA A 60 5.28 -7.84 0.24
CA ALA A 60 6.25 -7.02 -0.49
C ALA A 60 6.96 -6.03 0.43
N THR A 61 8.18 -5.65 0.06
CA THR A 61 8.91 -4.55 0.69
C THR A 61 9.57 -3.74 -0.39
N GLY A 62 9.59 -2.42 -0.28
CA GLY A 62 10.26 -1.62 -1.28
C GLY A 62 10.41 -0.17 -0.86
N THR A 63 10.79 0.63 -1.84
CA THR A 63 10.96 2.07 -1.65
C THR A 63 10.15 2.79 -2.71
N ILE A 64 9.39 3.80 -2.30
CA ILE A 64 8.64 4.70 -3.19
C ILE A 64 9.39 6.03 -3.22
N GLY A 65 9.89 6.40 -4.40
CA GLY A 65 10.42 7.71 -4.72
C GLY A 65 9.50 8.50 -5.65
N GLU A 66 9.92 9.71 -6.01
CA GLU A 66 9.17 10.62 -6.89
C GLU A 66 8.85 10.00 -8.26
N THR A 67 9.74 9.16 -8.79
CA THR A 67 9.57 8.48 -10.08
C THR A 67 8.54 7.35 -10.06
N ASP A 68 8.16 6.88 -8.87
CA ASP A 68 7.20 5.79 -8.70
C ASP A 68 5.76 6.34 -8.52
N LEU A 69 5.63 7.67 -8.40
CA LEU A 69 4.35 8.34 -8.28
C LEU A 69 3.65 8.45 -9.62
N THR A 70 2.35 8.15 -9.62
CA THR A 70 1.51 8.13 -10.82
C THR A 70 0.19 8.87 -10.58
N GLY A 71 -0.59 9.05 -11.65
CA GLY A 71 -1.91 9.65 -11.57
C GLY A 71 -1.85 11.09 -11.02
N PRO A 72 -2.72 11.47 -10.07
CA PRO A 72 -2.71 12.81 -9.49
C PRO A 72 -1.44 13.21 -8.74
N LEU A 73 -0.55 12.26 -8.43
CA LEU A 73 0.73 12.51 -7.77
C LEU A 73 1.93 12.37 -8.73
N GLU A 74 1.70 12.12 -10.01
CA GLU A 74 2.75 12.09 -11.02
C GLU A 74 3.52 13.42 -11.06
N GLU A 75 4.85 13.35 -11.16
CA GLU A 75 5.76 14.51 -11.14
C GLU A 75 5.64 15.39 -9.87
N THR A 76 5.10 14.85 -8.77
CA THR A 76 5.09 15.51 -7.46
C THR A 76 6.17 14.96 -6.53
N SER A 77 6.33 15.58 -5.36
CA SER A 77 7.29 15.12 -4.35
C SER A 77 6.72 14.01 -3.48
N VAL A 78 7.61 13.19 -2.93
CA VAL A 78 7.26 12.23 -1.87
C VAL A 78 6.65 12.91 -0.64
N GLU A 79 6.96 14.19 -0.39
CA GLU A 79 6.32 14.99 0.66
C GLU A 79 4.81 15.15 0.42
N THR A 80 4.36 15.22 -0.83
CA THR A 80 2.94 15.30 -1.20
C THR A 80 2.23 13.99 -0.89
N LEU A 81 2.85 12.85 -1.21
CA LEU A 81 2.37 11.52 -0.82
C LEU A 81 2.24 11.41 0.71
N LEU A 82 3.28 11.80 1.46
CA LEU A 82 3.25 11.84 2.92
C LEU A 82 2.15 12.77 3.46
N GLY A 83 1.88 13.88 2.78
CA GLY A 83 0.76 14.78 3.06
C GLY A 83 -0.58 14.06 2.96
N GLY A 84 -0.79 13.29 1.90
CA GLY A 84 -1.96 12.45 1.71
C GLY A 84 -2.13 11.38 2.79
N MET A 85 -1.03 10.70 3.17
CA MET A 85 -1.03 9.72 4.27
C MET A 85 -1.44 10.39 5.59
N ARG A 86 -0.85 11.55 5.90
CA ARG A 86 -1.20 12.35 7.10
C ARG A 86 -2.66 12.80 7.13
N GLY A 87 -3.22 13.10 5.96
CA GLY A 87 -4.60 13.55 5.81
C GLY A 87 -5.63 12.43 5.81
N GLY A 88 -5.22 11.16 5.86
CA GLY A 88 -6.12 10.01 5.74
C GLY A 88 -6.79 9.90 4.36
N GLY A 89 -6.17 10.48 3.32
CA GLY A 89 -6.69 10.51 1.96
C GLY A 89 -6.12 9.40 1.06
N LEU A 90 -5.34 8.47 1.63
CA LEU A 90 -4.68 7.41 0.91
C LEU A 90 -5.00 6.04 1.52
N TYR A 91 -5.41 5.12 0.67
CA TYR A 91 -5.68 3.74 1.05
C TYR A 91 -4.91 2.78 0.14
N VAL A 92 -4.69 1.57 0.63
CA VAL A 92 -4.19 0.47 -0.17
C VAL A 92 -5.33 -0.46 -0.55
N ASN A 93 -5.29 -0.89 -1.81
CA ASN A 93 -6.13 -1.95 -2.32
C ASN A 93 -5.25 -3.17 -2.65
N ILE A 94 -5.66 -4.35 -2.21
CA ILE A 94 -5.03 -5.64 -2.56
C ILE A 94 -6.03 -6.43 -3.40
N HIS A 95 -5.58 -6.90 -4.56
CA HIS A 95 -6.35 -7.66 -5.53
C HIS A 95 -6.00 -9.15 -5.43
N THR A 96 -7.01 -10.00 -5.60
CA THR A 96 -6.84 -11.47 -5.66
C THR A 96 -7.39 -12.00 -6.98
N GLU A 97 -7.07 -13.25 -7.33
CA GLU A 97 -7.73 -13.92 -8.47
C GLU A 97 -9.25 -14.02 -8.28
N GLY A 98 -9.71 -14.22 -7.03
CA GLY A 98 -11.14 -14.32 -6.69
C GLY A 98 -11.87 -12.99 -6.72
N ASN A 99 -11.18 -11.90 -6.38
CA ASN A 99 -11.72 -10.54 -6.33
C ASN A 99 -10.80 -9.56 -7.08
N PRO A 100 -10.84 -9.56 -8.42
CA PRO A 100 -9.92 -8.78 -9.26
C PRO A 100 -10.14 -7.25 -9.14
N ASP A 101 -11.32 -6.80 -8.73
CA ASP A 101 -11.60 -5.37 -8.47
C ASP A 101 -11.08 -4.90 -7.09
N GLY A 102 -10.60 -5.83 -6.25
CA GLY A 102 -10.07 -5.58 -4.92
C GLY A 102 -10.75 -6.46 -3.85
N GLU A 103 -9.94 -7.18 -3.09
CA GLU A 103 -10.35 -7.99 -1.93
C GLU A 103 -10.30 -7.17 -0.63
N ILE A 104 -9.20 -6.42 -0.44
CA ILE A 104 -8.91 -5.71 0.81
C ILE A 104 -8.70 -4.22 0.52
N ARG A 105 -9.39 -3.37 1.30
CA ARG A 105 -9.14 -1.93 1.36
C ARG A 105 -8.71 -1.52 2.77
N GLY A 106 -7.43 -1.20 2.94
CA GLY A 106 -6.84 -0.73 4.21
C GLY A 106 -6.41 0.74 4.12
N GLN A 107 -6.76 1.58 5.08
CA GLN A 107 -6.27 2.97 5.14
C GLN A 107 -4.82 3.00 5.64
N ILE A 108 -3.97 3.83 5.05
CA ILE A 108 -2.57 3.97 5.48
C ILE A 108 -2.53 4.80 6.77
N LEU A 109 -2.15 4.18 7.88
CA LEU A 109 -2.01 4.84 9.18
C LEU A 109 -0.54 5.06 9.52
N ARG A 110 -0.23 6.21 10.12
CA ARG A 110 1.08 6.43 10.73
C ARG A 110 1.23 5.60 11.97
N VAL A 111 2.36 4.93 12.08
CA VAL A 111 2.77 4.32 13.32
C VAL A 111 3.55 5.33 14.15
N THR A 112 2.87 5.99 15.09
CA THR A 112 3.51 6.45 16.32
C THR A 112 3.08 5.61 17.54
N GLU A 113 2.24 4.57 17.33
CA GLU A 113 1.57 3.80 18.39
C GLU A 113 1.64 2.26 18.13
N LEU A 114 2.78 1.70 17.68
CA LEU A 114 2.89 0.25 17.34
C LEU A 114 2.89 -0.72 18.54
N PHE A 115 2.62 -0.27 19.77
CA PHE A 115 2.54 -1.20 20.92
C PHE A 115 1.11 -1.67 21.26
N ASP A 116 0.05 -1.13 20.66
CA ASP A 116 -1.34 -1.48 21.02
C ASP A 116 -2.09 -2.31 19.95
N VAL A 117 -1.65 -2.29 18.69
CA VAL A 117 -2.40 -2.87 17.56
C VAL A 117 -2.05 -4.33 17.27
N LEU A 118 -1.02 -4.91 17.91
CA LEU A 118 -0.73 -6.36 17.82
C LEU A 118 -1.65 -7.23 18.70
N SER A 119 -2.89 -6.79 18.89
CA SER A 119 -3.96 -7.67 19.39
C SER A 119 -4.51 -8.49 18.21
N PRO A 120 -4.72 -9.81 18.37
CA PRO A 120 -5.02 -10.69 17.25
C PRO A 120 -6.43 -10.42 16.74
N GLY A 121 -6.54 -9.73 15.61
CA GLY A 121 -7.83 -9.45 15.00
C GLY A 121 -7.74 -8.56 13.78
N ARG A 122 -7.47 -9.19 12.63
CA ARG A 122 -7.90 -8.76 11.28
C ARG A 122 -7.69 -7.27 10.96
N ASP A 123 -6.48 -6.87 10.60
CA ASP A 123 -6.28 -5.69 9.75
C ASP A 123 -4.95 -5.82 9.00
N ALA A 124 -4.97 -5.59 7.68
CA ALA A 124 -3.76 -5.43 6.89
C ALA A 124 -3.20 -4.03 7.14
N ALA A 125 -2.07 -3.94 7.84
CA ALA A 125 -1.36 -2.69 8.08
C ALA A 125 -0.11 -2.65 7.19
N ILE A 126 0.04 -1.54 6.46
CA ILE A 126 1.20 -1.28 5.61
C ILE A 126 2.04 -0.24 6.31
N THR A 127 3.28 -0.61 6.62
CA THR A 127 4.23 0.24 7.31
C THR A 127 4.95 1.13 6.31
N ALA A 128 5.20 2.38 6.67
CA ALA A 128 6.08 3.28 5.95
C ALA A 128 7.07 3.89 6.96
N GLU A 129 8.38 3.65 6.80
CA GLU A 129 9.44 4.21 7.67
C GLU A 129 9.97 5.55 7.18
#